data_AF-A5GIZ9-F1
#
_entry.id   AF-A5GIZ9-F1
#
_cell.length_a   1.000
_cell.length_b   1.000
_cell.length_c   1.000
_cell.angle_alpha   90.00
_cell.angle_beta   90.00
_cell.angle_gamma   90.00
#
_symmetry.space_group_name_H-M   'P 1'
#
loop_
_entity.id
_entity.type
_entity.pdbx_description
1 polymer ?
#
loop_
_entity_poly.entity_id
_entity_poly.type
_entity_poly.pdbx_seq_one_letter_code
_entity_poly.pdbx_strand_id
1 'polypeptide(L)'
;MTSHPQVDRPDLDALFADLAHPNPNIQREAYLAMVDYWPEQSMPRLLALLGQSDVSVYRAAVKGLGAFGAKALQPLADLFTSSPDGTVRACCVKAYAQIASNFPEEEFSPEAMTVLETALSDESPVVSQSAVMALGQVGIQALPLLIRICKGDNIAHVQSAAMALAEIADPQAEACLREVLDDPSTDPLARQMVEASLGRLESRR
;
A
#
# COMPACT_ATOMS: atom_id res chain seq x y z
N MET A 1 -36.71 -5.41 -30.27
CA MET A 1 -36.17 -4.24 -29.55
C MET A 1 -35.92 -4.69 -28.13
N THR A 2 -34.72 -5.15 -27.83
CA THR A 2 -34.33 -5.57 -26.48
C THR A 2 -33.94 -4.32 -25.71
N SER A 3 -34.85 -3.84 -24.86
CA SER A 3 -34.61 -2.74 -23.93
C SER A 3 -33.53 -3.19 -22.94
N HIS A 4 -32.32 -2.66 -23.06
CA HIS A 4 -31.34 -2.76 -21.99
C HIS A 4 -31.82 -1.91 -20.81
N PRO A 5 -31.80 -2.42 -19.57
CA PRO A 5 -32.15 -1.62 -18.41
C PRO A 5 -31.11 -0.50 -18.27
N GLN A 6 -31.59 0.73 -18.32
CA GLN A 6 -30.81 1.93 -18.06
C GLN A 6 -30.51 1.92 -16.55
N VAL A 7 -29.36 1.38 -16.16
CA VAL A 7 -28.87 1.48 -14.77
C VAL A 7 -28.67 2.97 -14.52
N ASP A 8 -29.47 3.54 -13.63
CA ASP A 8 -29.44 4.98 -13.37
C ASP A 8 -28.07 5.35 -12.78
N ARG A 9 -27.46 6.42 -13.31
CA ARG A 9 -26.12 6.85 -12.88
C ARG A 9 -26.23 7.36 -11.44
N PRO A 10 -25.52 6.78 -10.46
CA PRO A 10 -25.66 7.17 -9.07
C PRO A 10 -25.15 8.61 -8.85
N ASP A 11 -25.78 9.33 -7.94
CA ASP A 11 -25.36 10.68 -7.55
C ASP A 11 -24.04 10.66 -6.79
N LEU A 12 -23.08 11.50 -7.20
CA LEU A 12 -21.74 11.49 -6.62
C LEU A 12 -21.73 11.88 -5.13
N ASP A 13 -22.57 12.83 -4.71
CA ASP A 13 -22.61 13.25 -3.31
C ASP A 13 -23.18 12.16 -2.41
N ALA A 14 -24.17 11.41 -2.89
CA ALA A 14 -24.65 10.20 -2.23
C ALA A 14 -23.53 9.15 -2.07
N LEU A 15 -22.73 8.90 -3.12
CA LEU A 15 -21.59 7.98 -3.02
C LEU A 15 -20.57 8.44 -1.97
N PHE A 16 -20.34 9.76 -1.83
CA PHE A 16 -19.46 10.30 -0.79
C PHE A 16 -20.04 10.15 0.62
N ALA A 17 -21.35 10.26 0.80
CA ALA A 17 -22.01 9.97 2.06
C ALA A 17 -21.87 8.49 2.45
N ASP A 18 -21.93 7.60 1.47
CA ASP A 18 -21.82 6.15 1.66
C ASP A 18 -20.42 5.70 2.12
N LEU A 19 -19.39 6.53 1.99
CA LEU A 19 -18.06 6.24 2.53
C LEU A 19 -18.06 6.09 4.05
N ALA A 20 -18.96 6.81 4.74
CA ALA A 20 -19.13 6.75 6.18
C ALA A 20 -20.14 5.68 6.62
N HIS A 21 -20.74 4.94 5.67
CA HIS A 21 -21.79 3.98 5.98
C HIS A 21 -21.21 2.78 6.77
N PRO A 22 -21.85 2.30 7.85
CA PRO A 22 -21.30 1.21 8.68
C PRO A 22 -21.21 -0.15 7.98
N ASN A 23 -21.97 -0.35 6.90
CA ASN A 23 -21.93 -1.56 6.09
C ASN A 23 -20.78 -1.50 5.06
N PRO A 24 -19.77 -2.40 5.15
CA PRO A 24 -18.63 -2.40 4.22
C PRO A 24 -19.02 -2.72 2.77
N ASN A 25 -20.15 -3.40 2.54
CA ASN A 25 -20.62 -3.66 1.18
C ASN A 25 -21.09 -2.37 0.49
N ILE A 26 -21.77 -1.48 1.22
CA ILE A 26 -22.21 -0.18 0.70
C ILE A 26 -21.01 0.71 0.40
N GLN A 27 -20.01 0.75 1.29
CA GLN A 27 -18.76 1.46 1.02
C GLN A 27 -18.10 0.95 -0.27
N ARG A 28 -18.01 -0.37 -0.43
CA ARG A 28 -17.40 -1.00 -1.61
C ARG A 28 -18.16 -0.68 -2.90
N GLU A 29 -19.49 -0.77 -2.87
CA GLU A 29 -20.34 -0.40 -4.01
C GLU A 29 -20.17 1.07 -4.38
N ALA A 30 -20.03 1.95 -3.38
CA ALA A 30 -19.76 3.36 -3.62
C ALA A 30 -18.41 3.58 -4.32
N TYR A 31 -17.34 2.91 -3.88
CA TYR A 31 -16.03 3.01 -4.55
C TYR A 31 -16.09 2.53 -6.00
N LEU A 32 -16.75 1.39 -6.27
CA LEU A 32 -16.89 0.87 -7.63
C LEU A 32 -17.70 1.82 -8.52
N ALA A 33 -18.81 2.35 -8.00
CA ALA A 33 -19.61 3.34 -8.71
C ALA A 33 -18.83 4.63 -8.99
N MET A 34 -17.97 5.08 -8.07
CA MET A 34 -17.07 6.22 -8.29
C MET A 34 -16.10 5.96 -9.44
N VAL A 35 -15.53 4.75 -9.51
CA VAL A 35 -14.61 4.35 -10.59
C VAL A 35 -15.32 4.29 -11.94
N ASP A 36 -16.51 3.69 -11.98
CA ASP A 36 -17.26 3.45 -13.22
C ASP A 36 -17.90 4.73 -13.79
N TYR A 37 -18.45 5.58 -12.92
CA TYR A 37 -19.28 6.71 -13.34
C TYR A 37 -18.65 8.08 -13.10
N TRP A 38 -17.70 8.21 -12.17
CA TRP A 38 -17.18 9.51 -11.73
C TRP A 38 -15.66 9.54 -11.52
N PRO A 39 -14.83 8.94 -12.39
CA PRO A 39 -13.42 8.78 -12.07
C PRO A 39 -12.69 10.13 -11.92
N GLU A 40 -12.98 11.07 -12.81
CA GLU A 40 -12.36 12.40 -12.83
C GLU A 40 -12.80 13.29 -11.66
N GLN A 41 -14.05 13.18 -11.23
CA GLN A 41 -14.60 14.01 -10.14
C GLN A 41 -14.31 13.43 -8.76
N SER A 42 -14.24 12.11 -8.65
CA SER A 42 -14.00 11.42 -7.37
C SER A 42 -12.55 11.54 -6.95
N MET A 43 -11.59 11.43 -7.88
CA MET A 43 -10.15 11.46 -7.58
C MET A 43 -9.72 12.69 -6.74
N PRO A 44 -9.93 13.95 -7.18
CA PRO A 44 -9.51 15.11 -6.39
C PRO A 44 -10.24 15.22 -5.05
N ARG A 45 -11.50 14.79 -4.97
CA ARG A 45 -12.27 14.79 -3.72
C ARG A 45 -11.74 13.76 -2.72
N LEU A 46 -11.44 12.54 -3.17
CA LEU A 46 -10.86 11.49 -2.32
C LEU A 46 -9.46 11.89 -1.82
N LEU A 47 -8.63 12.50 -2.66
CA LEU A 47 -7.32 13.03 -2.25
C LEU A 47 -7.46 14.11 -1.16
N ALA A 48 -8.43 15.02 -1.30
CA ALA A 48 -8.69 16.06 -0.30
C ALA A 48 -9.13 15.49 1.06
N LEU A 49 -9.76 14.31 1.07
CA LEU A 49 -10.17 13.64 2.31
C LEU A 49 -8.98 13.07 3.11
N LEU A 50 -7.81 12.88 2.48
CA LEU A 50 -6.61 12.38 3.19
C LEU A 50 -6.06 13.38 4.22
N GLY A 51 -6.35 14.68 4.04
CA GLY A 51 -5.96 15.75 4.96
C GLY A 51 -6.99 16.08 6.04
N GLN A 52 -8.07 15.31 6.15
CA GLN A 52 -9.08 15.53 7.18
C GLN A 52 -8.66 14.90 8.50
N SER A 53 -9.09 15.51 9.61
CA SER A 53 -8.71 15.07 10.96
C SER A 53 -9.44 13.81 11.43
N ASP A 54 -10.60 13.49 10.86
CA ASP A 54 -11.37 12.30 11.22
C ASP A 54 -10.74 11.03 10.61
N VAL A 55 -10.33 10.14 11.50
CA VAL A 55 -9.72 8.85 11.17
C VAL A 55 -10.60 7.98 10.28
N SER A 56 -11.92 8.02 10.49
CA SER A 56 -12.86 7.23 9.69
C SER A 56 -12.91 7.74 8.25
N VAL A 57 -12.81 9.07 8.08
CA VAL A 57 -12.89 9.75 6.78
C VAL A 57 -11.66 9.44 5.93
N TYR A 58 -10.45 9.68 6.44
CA TYR A 58 -9.26 9.42 5.62
C TYR A 58 -9.07 7.92 5.36
N ARG A 59 -9.51 7.02 6.26
CA ARG A 59 -9.45 5.56 6.02
C ARG A 59 -10.37 5.13 4.89
N ALA A 60 -11.58 5.69 4.82
CA ALA A 60 -12.50 5.43 3.72
C ALA A 60 -11.91 5.97 2.40
N ALA A 61 -11.32 7.17 2.43
CA ALA A 61 -10.65 7.74 1.27
C ALA A 61 -9.46 6.91 0.78
N VAL A 62 -8.63 6.37 1.68
CA VAL A 62 -7.55 5.43 1.33
C VAL A 62 -8.10 4.19 0.61
N LYS A 63 -9.19 3.60 1.11
CA LYS A 63 -9.85 2.46 0.46
C LYS A 63 -10.42 2.82 -0.91
N GLY A 64 -11.05 4.00 -1.00
CA GLY A 64 -11.59 4.53 -2.24
C GLY A 64 -10.51 4.72 -3.29
N LEU A 65 -9.41 5.39 -2.97
CA LEU A 65 -8.26 5.55 -3.86
C LEU A 65 -7.66 4.18 -4.25
N GLY A 66 -7.66 3.23 -3.32
CA GLY A 66 -7.29 1.84 -3.58
C GLY A 66 -8.13 1.13 -4.64
N ALA A 67 -9.39 1.54 -4.85
CA ALA A 67 -10.25 0.97 -5.90
C ALA A 67 -9.95 1.55 -7.31
N PHE A 68 -9.21 2.65 -7.39
CA PHE A 68 -8.88 3.31 -8.67
C PHE A 68 -7.69 2.69 -9.41
N GLY A 69 -6.96 1.76 -8.78
CA GLY A 69 -5.82 1.08 -9.40
C GLY A 69 -4.70 2.04 -9.82
N ALA A 70 -4.03 1.77 -10.95
CA ALA A 70 -2.93 2.59 -11.46
C ALA A 70 -3.29 4.06 -11.66
N LYS A 71 -4.58 4.39 -11.91
CA LYS A 71 -5.03 5.77 -12.08
C LYS A 71 -4.79 6.64 -10.83
N ALA A 72 -4.73 6.03 -9.65
CA ALA A 72 -4.43 6.73 -8.41
C ALA A 72 -2.93 6.89 -8.14
N LEU A 73 -2.04 6.17 -8.84
CA LEU A 73 -0.60 6.19 -8.55
C LEU A 73 0.01 7.58 -8.69
N GLN A 74 -0.13 8.23 -9.85
CA GLN A 74 0.46 9.55 -10.06
C GLN A 74 -0.13 10.64 -9.16
N PRO A 75 -1.47 10.78 -9.00
CA PRO A 75 -2.02 11.77 -8.09
C PRO A 75 -1.61 11.60 -6.62
N LEU A 76 -1.42 10.35 -6.17
CA LEU A 76 -0.91 10.05 -4.84
C LEU A 76 0.58 10.40 -4.70
N ALA A 77 1.38 10.19 -5.75
CA ALA A 77 2.78 10.62 -5.78
C ALA A 77 2.89 12.14 -5.64
N ASP A 78 2.11 12.89 -6.43
CA ASP A 78 2.11 14.35 -6.40
C ASP A 78 1.70 14.89 -5.01
N LEU A 79 0.69 14.27 -4.38
CA LEU A 79 0.26 14.64 -3.04
C LEU A 79 1.30 14.29 -1.97
N PHE A 80 1.95 13.13 -2.07
CA PHE A 80 3.01 12.73 -1.15
C PHE A 80 4.16 13.74 -1.19
N THR A 81 4.61 14.13 -2.38
CA THR A 81 5.72 15.07 -2.56
C THR A 81 5.39 16.49 -2.12
N SER A 82 4.15 16.94 -2.32
CA SER A 82 3.75 18.32 -1.97
C SER A 82 3.32 18.51 -0.51
N SER A 83 2.99 17.43 0.21
CA SER A 83 2.43 17.53 1.56
C SER A 83 3.49 17.58 2.67
N PRO A 84 3.48 18.63 3.52
CA PRO A 84 4.30 18.67 4.74
C PRO A 84 3.72 17.80 5.86
N ASP A 85 2.46 17.38 5.77
CA ASP A 85 1.77 16.59 6.82
C ASP A 85 2.11 15.10 6.68
N GLY A 86 2.79 14.56 7.70
CA GLY A 86 3.14 13.14 7.78
C GLY A 86 1.93 12.19 7.81
N THR A 87 0.75 12.64 8.24
CA THR A 87 -0.50 11.86 8.19
C THR A 87 -0.97 11.69 6.76
N VAL A 88 -0.95 12.78 5.97
CA VAL A 88 -1.30 12.75 4.54
C VAL A 88 -0.32 11.86 3.79
N ARG A 89 0.99 12.03 4.02
CA ARG A 89 2.02 11.17 3.40
C ARG A 89 1.83 9.69 3.75
N ALA A 90 1.50 9.38 5.01
CA ALA A 90 1.22 8.01 5.42
C ALA A 90 -0.04 7.46 4.74
N CYS A 91 -1.06 8.29 4.54
CA CYS A 91 -2.26 7.88 3.80
C CYS A 91 -1.95 7.59 2.33
N CYS A 92 -1.09 8.37 1.67
CA CYS A 92 -0.67 8.07 0.30
C CYS A 92 -0.01 6.70 0.18
N VAL A 93 0.93 6.40 1.09
CA VAL A 93 1.63 5.11 1.12
C VAL A 93 0.68 3.95 1.45
N LYS A 94 -0.29 4.16 2.33
CA LYS A 94 -1.34 3.15 2.61
C LYS A 94 -2.27 2.94 1.42
N ALA A 95 -2.57 3.98 0.64
CA ALA A 95 -3.34 3.85 -0.58
C ALA A 95 -2.58 3.02 -1.63
N TYR A 96 -1.25 3.19 -1.76
CA TYR A 96 -0.41 2.30 -2.55
C TYR A 96 -0.49 0.83 -2.10
N ALA A 97 -0.41 0.57 -0.79
CA ALA A 97 -0.61 -0.80 -0.28
C ALA A 97 -1.99 -1.37 -0.67
N GLN A 98 -3.04 -0.54 -0.62
CA GLN A 98 -4.39 -0.94 -1.01
C GLN A 98 -4.51 -1.21 -2.51
N ILE A 99 -3.86 -0.40 -3.36
CA ILE A 99 -3.81 -0.61 -4.82
C ILE A 99 -3.14 -1.95 -5.11
N ALA A 100 -1.96 -2.20 -4.54
CA ALA A 100 -1.24 -3.46 -4.74
C ALA A 100 -2.04 -4.68 -4.26
N SER A 101 -2.74 -4.56 -3.13
CA SER A 101 -3.59 -5.62 -2.60
C SER A 101 -4.83 -5.90 -3.48
N ASN A 102 -5.44 -4.84 -4.03
CA ASN A 102 -6.62 -4.97 -4.89
C ASN A 102 -6.27 -5.44 -6.32
N PHE A 103 -5.09 -5.06 -6.80
CA PHE A 103 -4.62 -5.29 -8.17
C PHE A 103 -3.18 -5.83 -8.16
N PRO A 104 -2.97 -7.10 -7.79
CA PRO A 104 -1.62 -7.67 -7.63
C PRO A 104 -0.84 -7.80 -8.95
N GLU A 105 -1.52 -7.72 -10.08
CA GLU A 105 -0.92 -7.75 -11.42
C GLU A 105 -0.59 -6.33 -11.95
N GLU A 106 -1.00 -5.28 -11.24
CA GLU A 106 -0.78 -3.89 -11.65
C GLU A 106 0.69 -3.51 -11.43
N GLU A 107 1.34 -3.02 -12.48
CA GLU A 107 2.71 -2.54 -12.37
C GLU A 107 2.76 -1.15 -11.72
N PHE A 108 3.54 -1.00 -10.64
CA PHE A 108 3.77 0.31 -10.06
C PHE A 108 4.74 1.08 -10.94
N SER A 109 4.41 2.34 -11.26
CA SER A 109 5.30 3.19 -12.05
C SER A 109 6.62 3.47 -11.32
N PRO A 110 7.70 3.82 -12.04
CA PRO A 110 8.96 4.23 -11.42
C PRO A 110 8.80 5.38 -10.40
N GLU A 111 7.88 6.30 -10.64
CA GLU A 111 7.56 7.40 -9.72
C GLU A 111 6.89 6.89 -8.44
N ALA A 112 5.94 5.95 -8.55
CA ALA A 112 5.31 5.33 -7.39
C ALA A 112 6.33 4.53 -6.57
N MET A 113 7.23 3.80 -7.22
CA MET A 113 8.33 3.10 -6.55
C MET A 113 9.31 4.08 -5.87
N THR A 114 9.59 5.22 -6.50
CA THR A 114 10.42 6.29 -5.91
C THR A 114 9.78 6.90 -4.67
N VAL A 115 8.46 7.05 -4.65
CA VAL A 115 7.70 7.50 -3.46
C VAL A 115 7.82 6.49 -2.32
N LEU A 116 7.66 5.19 -2.60
CA LEU A 116 7.85 4.14 -1.58
C LEU A 116 9.28 4.13 -1.05
N GLU A 117 10.28 4.26 -1.93
CA GLU A 117 11.68 4.33 -1.52
C GLU A 117 11.97 5.56 -0.65
N THR A 118 11.46 6.74 -1.04
CA THR A 118 11.61 7.98 -0.27
C THR A 118 10.94 7.87 1.10
N ALA A 119 9.75 7.26 1.15
CA ALA A 119 8.99 7.09 2.38
C ALA A 119 9.71 6.25 3.44
N LEU A 120 10.62 5.35 3.05
CA LEU A 120 11.44 4.55 3.99
C LEU A 120 12.33 5.42 4.90
N SER A 121 12.69 6.62 4.46
CA SER A 121 13.51 7.58 5.20
C SER A 121 12.72 8.79 5.69
N ASP A 122 11.39 8.72 5.68
CA ASP A 122 10.53 9.78 6.20
C ASP A 122 10.75 9.98 7.71
N GLU A 123 10.70 11.24 8.16
CA GLU A 123 10.82 11.61 9.57
C GLU A 123 9.70 11.01 10.43
N SER A 124 8.53 10.77 9.83
CA SER A 124 7.39 10.16 10.51
C SER A 124 7.55 8.65 10.53
N PRO A 125 7.64 8.02 11.72
CA PRO A 125 7.72 6.56 11.84
C PRO A 125 6.51 5.84 11.22
N VAL A 126 5.35 6.51 11.19
CA VAL A 126 4.14 5.96 10.58
C VAL A 126 4.29 5.86 9.06
N VAL A 127 4.94 6.82 8.43
CA VAL A 127 5.17 6.83 6.98
C VAL A 127 6.17 5.74 6.61
N SER A 128 7.33 5.71 7.30
CA SER A 128 8.39 4.76 7.01
C SER A 128 8.00 3.30 7.26
N GLN A 129 7.26 3.03 8.34
CA GLN A 129 6.70 1.70 8.57
C GLN A 129 5.66 1.32 7.49
N SER A 130 4.79 2.26 7.10
CA SER A 130 3.80 2.01 6.04
C SER A 130 4.48 1.72 4.70
N ALA A 131 5.66 2.30 4.44
CA ALA A 131 6.39 2.09 3.20
C ALA A 131 6.87 0.64 3.06
N VAL A 132 7.45 0.05 4.12
CA VAL A 132 7.87 -1.35 4.09
C VAL A 132 6.68 -2.28 3.91
N MET A 133 5.55 -1.98 4.57
CA MET A 133 4.32 -2.76 4.40
C MET A 133 3.79 -2.67 2.97
N ALA A 134 3.76 -1.47 2.38
CA ALA A 134 3.32 -1.27 1.01
C ALA A 134 4.22 -2.00 0.01
N LEU A 135 5.55 -1.96 0.19
CA LEU A 135 6.50 -2.73 -0.61
C LEU A 135 6.23 -4.24 -0.53
N GLY A 136 5.88 -4.76 0.65
CA GLY A 136 5.47 -6.15 0.80
C GLY A 136 4.20 -6.50 0.01
N GLN A 137 3.23 -5.58 -0.08
CA GLN A 137 2.03 -5.76 -0.90
C GLN A 137 2.32 -5.66 -2.41
N VAL A 138 3.26 -4.80 -2.81
CA VAL A 138 3.73 -4.69 -4.20
C VAL A 138 4.42 -5.99 -4.65
N GLY A 139 5.05 -6.72 -3.72
CA GLY A 139 5.54 -8.08 -3.98
C GLY A 139 6.80 -8.08 -4.84
N ILE A 140 6.79 -8.87 -5.93
CA ILE A 140 8.01 -9.19 -6.70
C ILE A 140 8.70 -7.96 -7.28
N GLN A 141 7.94 -6.93 -7.66
CA GLN A 141 8.51 -5.68 -8.19
C GLN A 141 9.33 -4.92 -7.13
N ALA A 142 8.98 -5.08 -5.85
CA ALA A 142 9.67 -4.46 -4.73
C ALA A 142 10.83 -5.32 -4.18
N LEU A 143 11.07 -6.51 -4.73
CA LEU A 143 12.06 -7.48 -4.23
C LEU A 143 13.46 -6.86 -4.03
N PRO A 144 14.06 -6.11 -4.98
CA PRO A 144 15.38 -5.52 -4.77
C PRO A 144 15.44 -4.56 -3.57
N LEU A 145 14.36 -3.80 -3.36
CA LEU A 145 14.27 -2.85 -2.27
C LEU A 145 14.05 -3.56 -0.92
N LEU A 146 13.21 -4.60 -0.89
CA LEU A 146 13.00 -5.44 0.29
C LEU A 146 14.29 -6.16 0.72
N ILE A 147 15.08 -6.67 -0.23
CA ILE A 147 16.42 -7.25 0.05
C ILE A 147 17.33 -6.21 0.72
N ARG A 148 17.37 -4.99 0.19
CA ARG A 148 18.18 -3.90 0.77
C ARG A 148 17.72 -3.56 2.18
N ILE A 149 16.42 -3.49 2.43
CA ILE A 149 15.85 -3.19 3.75
C ILE A 149 16.17 -4.31 4.75
N CYS A 150 16.07 -5.58 4.32
CA CYS A 150 16.34 -6.75 5.17
C CYS A 150 17.79 -6.81 5.67
N LYS A 151 18.72 -6.15 4.96
CA LYS A 151 20.14 -6.04 5.32
C LYS A 151 20.51 -4.70 6.01
N GLY A 152 19.51 -3.90 6.38
CA GLY A 152 19.72 -2.60 7.01
C GLY A 152 19.75 -2.67 8.54
N ASP A 153 19.98 -1.51 9.18
CA ASP A 153 20.16 -1.42 10.63
C ASP A 153 18.85 -1.12 11.39
N ASN A 154 17.77 -0.75 10.69
CA ASN A 154 16.48 -0.48 11.33
C ASN A 154 15.74 -1.80 11.57
N ILE A 155 15.81 -2.31 12.79
CA ILE A 155 15.23 -3.61 13.19
C ILE A 155 13.74 -3.74 12.86
N ALA A 156 12.95 -2.67 13.02
CA ALA A 156 11.52 -2.70 12.69
C ALA A 156 11.27 -2.85 11.18
N HIS A 157 12.11 -2.21 10.37
CA HIS A 157 12.06 -2.36 8.92
C HIS A 157 12.58 -3.73 8.48
N VAL A 158 13.67 -4.22 9.08
CA VAL A 158 14.22 -5.56 8.82
C VAL A 158 13.16 -6.62 9.07
N GLN A 159 12.46 -6.56 10.21
CA GLN A 159 11.38 -7.51 10.52
C GLN A 159 10.29 -7.50 9.45
N SER A 160 9.84 -6.31 9.06
CA SER A 160 8.77 -6.15 8.08
C SER A 160 9.20 -6.63 6.68
N ALA A 161 10.44 -6.33 6.28
CA ALA A 161 11.01 -6.77 5.02
C ALA A 161 11.24 -8.29 5.00
N ALA A 162 11.75 -8.88 6.08
CA ALA A 162 11.94 -10.31 6.20
C ALA A 162 10.62 -11.08 6.09
N MET A 163 9.56 -10.56 6.72
CA MET A 163 8.21 -11.10 6.57
C MET A 163 7.71 -11.01 5.13
N ALA A 164 7.90 -9.87 4.45
CA ALA A 164 7.51 -9.71 3.06
C ALA A 164 8.28 -10.63 2.11
N LEU A 165 9.60 -10.75 2.28
CA LEU A 165 10.45 -11.67 1.51
C LEU A 165 10.00 -13.13 1.68
N ALA A 166 9.54 -13.53 2.87
CA ALA A 166 9.02 -14.86 3.13
C ALA A 166 7.66 -15.16 2.45
N GLU A 167 6.94 -14.14 1.97
CA GLU A 167 5.73 -14.28 1.16
C GLU A 167 6.03 -14.29 -0.35
N ILE A 168 7.19 -13.79 -0.77
CA ILE A 168 7.57 -13.71 -2.19
C ILE A 168 8.18 -15.04 -2.63
N ALA A 169 7.53 -15.70 -3.59
CA ALA A 169 7.98 -16.95 -4.19
C ALA A 169 9.12 -16.76 -5.20
N ASP A 170 10.26 -16.22 -4.74
CA ASP A 170 11.46 -15.99 -5.54
C ASP A 170 12.72 -16.54 -4.83
N PRO A 171 13.61 -17.29 -5.51
CA PRO A 171 14.84 -17.80 -4.90
C PRO A 171 15.76 -16.73 -4.31
N GLN A 172 15.77 -15.50 -4.84
CA GLN A 172 16.56 -14.40 -4.31
C GLN A 172 16.04 -13.93 -2.96
N ALA A 173 14.73 -14.03 -2.71
CA ALA A 173 14.14 -13.71 -1.42
C ALA A 173 14.63 -14.68 -0.35
N GLU A 174 14.57 -15.99 -0.61
CA GLU A 174 15.10 -17.01 0.31
C GLU A 174 16.62 -16.88 0.50
N ALA A 175 17.36 -16.66 -0.59
CA ALA A 175 18.81 -16.47 -0.52
C ALA A 175 19.19 -15.29 0.38
N CYS A 176 18.48 -14.16 0.28
CA CYS A 176 18.69 -13.02 1.17
C CYS A 176 18.43 -13.37 2.64
N LEU A 177 17.34 -14.07 2.95
CA LEU A 177 17.05 -14.47 4.33
C LEU A 177 18.15 -15.38 4.88
N ARG A 178 18.63 -16.35 4.11
CA ARG A 178 19.74 -17.23 4.53
C ARG A 178 21.04 -16.47 4.73
N GLU A 179 21.38 -15.56 3.82
CA GLU A 179 22.58 -14.74 3.93
C GLU A 179 22.60 -13.90 5.22
N VAL A 180 21.47 -13.31 5.61
CA VAL A 180 21.37 -12.55 6.87
C VAL A 180 21.52 -13.44 8.11
N LEU A 181 21.09 -14.70 8.04
CA LEU A 181 21.31 -15.65 9.14
C LEU A 181 22.78 -16.07 9.26
N ASP A 182 23.42 -16.31 8.11
CA ASP A 182 24.80 -16.82 8.03
C ASP A 182 25.86 -15.74 8.29
N ASP A 183 25.53 -14.46 8.11
CA ASP A 183 26.45 -13.36 8.37
C ASP A 183 26.67 -13.17 9.89
N PRO A 184 27.88 -13.43 10.42
CA PRO A 184 28.17 -13.31 11.84
C PRO A 184 28.06 -11.86 12.35
N SER A 185 28.17 -10.86 11.47
CA SER A 185 28.09 -9.44 11.82
C SER A 185 26.67 -8.90 11.95
N THR A 186 25.66 -9.66 11.50
CA THR A 186 24.25 -9.29 11.63
C THR A 186 23.84 -9.12 13.08
N ASP A 187 23.09 -8.03 13.35
CA ASP A 187 22.55 -7.74 14.68
C ASP A 187 21.70 -8.92 15.22
N PRO A 188 21.86 -9.32 16.49
CA PRO A 188 21.13 -10.47 17.04
C PRO A 188 19.60 -10.37 16.94
N LEU A 189 19.03 -9.17 17.07
CA LEU A 189 17.59 -8.97 16.91
C LEU A 189 17.20 -9.11 15.44
N ALA A 190 17.97 -8.53 14.52
CA ALA A 190 17.74 -8.70 13.07
C ALA A 190 17.76 -10.18 12.68
N ARG A 191 18.77 -10.94 13.16
CA ARG A 191 18.88 -12.39 12.93
C ARG A 191 17.64 -13.14 13.44
N GLN A 192 17.17 -12.82 14.66
CA GLN A 192 15.96 -13.45 15.22
C GLN A 192 14.71 -13.17 14.38
N MET A 193 14.55 -11.95 13.84
CA MET A 193 13.40 -11.59 13.01
C MET A 193 13.42 -12.34 11.67
N VAL A 194 14.60 -12.50 11.07
CA VAL A 194 14.80 -13.26 9.84
C VAL A 194 14.55 -14.75 10.07
N GLU A 195 15.05 -15.31 11.17
CA GLU A 195 14.84 -16.73 11.53
C GLU A 195 13.36 -17.05 11.67
N ALA A 196 12.61 -16.20 12.40
CA ALA A 196 11.17 -16.35 12.55
C ALA A 196 10.41 -16.28 11.21
N SER A 197 10.89 -15.47 10.27
CA SER A 197 10.28 -15.31 8.94
C SER A 197 10.58 -16.52 8.04
N LEU A 198 11.83 -17.02 8.07
CA LEU A 198 12.24 -18.20 7.31
C LEU A 198 11.49 -19.47 7.79
N GLY A 199 11.34 -19.65 9.11
CA GLY A 199 10.58 -20.78 9.65
C GLY A 199 9.11 -20.80 9.20
N ARG A 200 8.49 -19.63 8.98
CA ARG A 200 7.13 -19.53 8.42
C ARG A 200 7.06 -19.89 6.94
N LEU A 201 8.10 -19.59 6.16
CA LEU A 201 8.21 -19.98 4.75
C LEU A 201 8.40 -21.50 4.63
N GLU A 202 9.26 -22.09 5.46
CA GLU A 202 9.51 -23.54 5.46
C GLU A 202 8.28 -24.32 5.92
N SER A 203 7.50 -23.81 6.90
CA SER A 203 6.26 -24.44 7.36
C SER A 203 5.13 -24.44 6.32
N ARG A 204 5.25 -23.66 5.24
CA ARG A 204 4.25 -23.55 4.16
C ARG A 204 4.56 -24.43 2.94
N ARG A 205 5.73 -25.06 2.89
CA ARG A 205 6.16 -25.99 1.84
C ARG A 205 5.80 -27.43 2.22
#